data_AF-A0A0R6YBV7-F1
#
_entry.id   AF-A0A0R6YBV7-F1
#
_cell.length_a   1.000
_cell.length_b   1.000
_cell.length_c   1.000
_cell.angle_alpha   90.00
_cell.angle_beta   90.00
_cell.angle_gamma   90.00
#
_symmetry.space_group_name_H-M   'P 1'
#
loop_
_entity.id
_entity.type
_entity.pdbx_description
1 polymer ?
#
loop_
_entity_poly.entity_id
_entity_poly.type
_entity_poly.pdbx_seq_one_letter_code
_entity_poly.pdbx_strand_id
1 'polypeptide(L)'
;VNKVLLPKDYVRFLMTGDFASEMSDSSGSMWMDTGKRDWNDDILRATGLSRANMPKLYEGSEITGKLSADVAKRWNMNCVPVVGGGGDNEAGAVGAGLFKPGQAMLSLGTSGVYFVVSDGFHYNTKEAVHSFC
;
A
#
# COMPACT_ATOMS: atom_id res chain seq x y z
N VAL A 1 -5.35 -18.04 -11.43
CA VAL A 1 -5.42 -16.61 -11.01
C VAL A 1 -4.46 -15.81 -11.87
N ASN A 2 -4.89 -14.74 -12.54
CA ASN A 2 -3.99 -13.90 -13.35
C ASN A 2 -3.34 -12.80 -12.50
N LYS A 3 -4.14 -12.01 -11.78
CA LYS A 3 -3.70 -11.00 -10.80
C LYS A 3 -4.45 -11.13 -9.48
N VAL A 4 -3.79 -10.76 -8.39
CA VAL A 4 -4.39 -10.51 -7.08
C VAL A 4 -4.13 -9.04 -6.74
N LEU A 5 -5.17 -8.30 -6.37
CA LEU A 5 -5.10 -6.86 -6.09
C LEU A 5 -5.77 -6.56 -4.76
N LEU A 6 -5.19 -5.62 -4.01
CA LEU A 6 -5.84 -5.04 -2.84
C LEU A 6 -7.02 -4.15 -3.30
N PRO A 7 -8.00 -3.87 -2.43
CA PRO A 7 -9.19 -3.11 -2.82
C PRO A 7 -8.88 -1.77 -3.49
N LYS A 8 -7.94 -0.99 -2.95
CA LYS A 8 -7.48 0.29 -3.55
C LYS A 8 -6.90 0.07 -4.94
N ASP A 9 -6.11 -0.99 -5.13
CA ASP A 9 -5.41 -1.24 -6.39
C ASP A 9 -6.34 -1.79 -7.48
N TYR A 10 -7.43 -2.46 -7.11
CA TYR A 10 -8.50 -2.76 -8.06
C TYR A 10 -9.18 -1.48 -8.57
N VAL A 11 -9.45 -0.51 -7.68
CA VAL A 11 -9.96 0.80 -8.09
C VAL A 11 -8.93 1.51 -8.99
N ARG A 12 -7.63 1.45 -8.67
CA ARG A 12 -6.56 1.97 -9.56
C ARG A 12 -6.61 1.32 -10.94
N PHE A 13 -6.72 0.00 -11.01
CA PHE A 13 -6.79 -0.73 -12.28
C PHE A 13 -7.98 -0.24 -13.12
N LEU A 14 -9.15 -0.03 -12.51
CA LEU A 14 -10.32 0.53 -13.20
C LEU A 14 -10.11 1.99 -13.66
N MET A 15 -9.34 2.77 -12.91
CA MET A 15 -9.05 4.18 -13.24
C MET A 15 -8.01 4.33 -14.36
N THR A 16 -6.99 3.47 -14.37
CA THR A 16 -5.73 3.68 -15.11
C THR A 16 -5.40 2.56 -16.10
N GLY A 17 -5.88 1.34 -15.85
CA GLY A 17 -5.44 0.12 -16.54
C GLY A 17 -4.18 -0.51 -15.96
N ASP A 18 -3.51 0.14 -14.99
CA ASP A 18 -2.22 -0.29 -14.46
C ASP A 18 -2.37 -1.23 -13.25
N PHE A 19 -1.54 -2.29 -13.21
CA PHE A 19 -1.40 -3.17 -12.04
C PHE A 19 -0.27 -2.67 -11.14
N ALA A 20 -0.61 -1.78 -10.21
CA ALA A 20 0.33 -1.20 -9.25
C ALA A 20 -0.24 -1.22 -7.83
N SER A 21 0.64 -1.45 -6.86
CA SER A 21 0.39 -1.29 -5.43
C SER A 21 1.55 -0.51 -4.82
N GLU A 22 1.40 -0.11 -3.57
CA GLU A 22 2.47 0.53 -2.82
C GLU A 22 2.80 -0.22 -1.54
N MET A 23 3.96 0.10 -0.97
CA MET A 23 4.62 -0.65 0.10
C MET A 23 3.73 -0.85 1.35
N SER A 24 2.98 0.16 1.77
CA SER A 24 2.23 0.11 3.02
C SER A 24 1.08 -0.88 2.95
N ASP A 25 0.19 -0.74 1.95
CA ASP A 25 -0.95 -1.63 1.77
C ASP A 25 -0.46 -3.06 1.40
N SER A 26 0.60 -3.16 0.58
CA SER A 26 1.21 -4.45 0.22
C SER A 26 1.81 -5.20 1.41
N SER A 27 2.34 -4.50 2.42
CA SER A 27 2.87 -5.12 3.63
C SER A 27 1.81 -5.82 4.48
N GLY A 28 0.53 -5.47 4.30
CA GLY A 28 -0.61 -6.16 4.91
C GLY A 28 -1.00 -7.49 4.24
N SER A 29 -0.44 -7.81 3.07
CA SER A 29 -0.79 -9.01 2.30
C SER A 29 -0.17 -10.31 2.80
N MET A 30 0.84 -10.21 3.68
CA MET A 30 1.72 -11.31 4.09
C MET A 30 2.60 -11.90 2.97
N TRP A 31 2.51 -11.43 1.72
CA TRP A 31 3.37 -11.87 0.61
C TRP A 31 4.63 -11.01 0.43
N MET A 32 4.70 -9.85 1.07
CA MET A 32 5.81 -8.92 0.95
C MET A 32 6.82 -9.13 2.09
N ASP A 33 8.11 -9.05 1.76
CA ASP A 33 9.18 -8.89 2.74
C ASP A 33 9.31 -7.40 3.08
N THR A 34 8.68 -6.99 4.18
CA THR A 34 8.64 -5.59 4.66
C THR A 34 10.04 -5.01 4.85
N GLY A 35 11.01 -5.81 5.31
CA GLY A 35 12.39 -5.37 5.52
C GLY A 35 13.14 -5.11 4.21
N LYS A 36 12.86 -5.89 3.17
CA LYS A 36 13.46 -5.70 1.83
C LYS A 36 12.65 -4.78 0.91
N ARG A 37 11.43 -4.42 1.30
CA ARG A 37 10.49 -3.63 0.49
C ARG A 37 10.20 -4.27 -0.88
N ASP A 38 10.06 -5.59 -0.91
CA ASP A 38 9.82 -6.33 -2.15
C ASP A 38 9.00 -7.59 -1.88
N TRP A 39 8.41 -8.16 -2.94
CA TRP A 39 7.71 -9.43 -2.86
C TRP A 39 8.64 -10.57 -2.40
N ASN A 40 8.11 -11.46 -1.55
CA ASN A 40 8.83 -12.64 -1.10
C ASN A 40 8.46 -13.86 -1.96
N ASP A 41 9.41 -14.30 -2.79
CA ASP A 41 9.20 -15.42 -3.72
C ASP A 41 8.90 -16.76 -3.02
N ASP A 42 9.41 -16.96 -1.80
CA ASP A 42 9.16 -18.19 -1.04
C ASP A 42 7.75 -18.21 -0.48
N ILE A 43 7.26 -17.07 0.05
CA ILE A 43 5.89 -16.97 0.57
C ILE A 43 4.85 -16.99 -0.56
N LEU A 44 5.14 -16.33 -1.68
CA LEU A 44 4.31 -16.44 -2.88
C LEU A 44 4.21 -17.89 -3.36
N ARG A 45 5.34 -18.60 -3.44
CA ARG A 45 5.37 -20.01 -3.85
C ARG A 45 4.60 -20.91 -2.86
N ALA A 46 4.65 -20.62 -1.57
CA ALA A 46 3.89 -21.34 -0.55
C ALA A 46 2.36 -21.24 -0.73
N THR A 47 1.87 -20.20 -1.40
CA THR A 47 0.44 -20.04 -1.74
C THR A 47 0.11 -20.44 -3.19
N GLY A 48 1.07 -21.02 -3.93
CA GLY A 48 0.89 -21.38 -5.34
C GLY A 48 0.88 -20.17 -6.29
N LEU A 49 1.44 -19.04 -5.87
CA LEU A 49 1.54 -17.79 -6.64
C LEU A 49 2.99 -17.48 -7.01
N SER A 50 3.14 -16.47 -7.86
CA SER A 50 4.43 -15.91 -8.27
C SER A 50 4.33 -14.40 -8.43
N ARG A 51 5.46 -13.71 -8.64
CA ARG A 51 5.47 -12.26 -8.94
C ARG A 51 4.63 -11.89 -10.16
N ALA A 52 4.45 -12.80 -11.12
CA ALA A 52 3.58 -12.55 -12.26
C ALA A 52 2.11 -12.30 -11.84
N ASN A 53 1.69 -12.83 -10.69
CA ASN A 53 0.36 -12.62 -10.13
C ASN A 53 0.22 -11.33 -9.33
N MET A 54 1.33 -10.67 -8.97
CA MET A 54 1.33 -9.49 -8.11
C MET A 54 1.39 -8.20 -8.93
N PRO A 55 0.86 -7.08 -8.43
CA PRO A 55 1.11 -5.77 -9.02
C PRO A 55 2.58 -5.36 -8.84
N LYS A 56 3.03 -4.39 -9.64
CA LYS A 56 4.34 -3.75 -9.41
C LYS A 56 4.26 -2.89 -8.14
N LEU A 57 5.30 -2.97 -7.31
CA LEU A 57 5.43 -2.18 -6.08
C LEU A 57 6.03 -0.80 -6.37
N TYR A 58 5.59 0.18 -5.59
CA TYR A 58 5.99 1.58 -5.62
C TYR A 58 6.01 2.15 -4.21
N GLU A 59 6.71 3.26 -4.01
CA GLU A 59 6.51 4.11 -2.85
C GLU A 59 5.18 4.86 -2.95
N GLY A 60 4.55 5.17 -1.81
CA GLY A 60 3.23 5.79 -1.79
C GLY A 60 3.15 7.13 -2.52
N SER A 61 4.26 7.88 -2.56
CA SER A 61 4.39 9.18 -3.23
C SER A 61 4.75 9.09 -4.71
N GLU A 62 5.11 7.91 -5.23
CA GLU A 62 5.47 7.73 -6.63
C GLU A 62 4.24 7.69 -7.54
N ILE A 63 4.38 8.22 -8.76
CA ILE A 63 3.36 8.13 -9.80
C ILE A 63 3.35 6.70 -10.35
N THR A 64 2.20 6.04 -10.28
CA THR A 64 2.00 4.67 -10.75
C THR A 64 1.38 4.58 -12.13
N GLY A 65 0.78 5.68 -12.60
CA GLY A 65 0.02 5.76 -13.84
C GLY A 65 -0.66 7.11 -14.01
N LYS A 66 -1.57 7.19 -14.97
CA LYS A 66 -2.45 8.35 -15.20
C LYS A 66 -3.89 7.88 -15.36
N LEU A 67 -4.86 8.74 -15.07
CA LEU A 67 -6.24 8.44 -15.41
C LEU A 67 -6.37 8.11 -16.90
N SER A 68 -7.12 7.04 -17.20
CA SER A 68 -7.52 6.71 -18.56
C SER A 68 -8.37 7.83 -19.15
N ALA A 69 -8.35 7.97 -20.47
CA ALA A 69 -9.12 9.00 -21.18
C ALA A 69 -10.63 8.89 -20.89
N ASP A 70 -11.16 7.67 -20.78
CA ASP A 70 -12.58 7.43 -20.50
C ASP A 70 -12.99 7.88 -19.11
N VAL A 71 -12.16 7.59 -18.09
CA VAL A 71 -12.41 8.01 -16.70
C VAL A 71 -12.24 9.52 -16.56
N ALA A 72 -11.18 10.09 -17.13
CA ALA A 72 -10.94 11.52 -17.13
C ALA A 72 -12.11 12.29 -17.77
N LYS A 73 -12.62 11.82 -18.92
CA LYS A 73 -13.81 12.36 -19.57
C LYS A 73 -15.06 12.24 -18.70
N ARG A 74 -15.30 11.08 -18.09
CA ARG A 74 -16.46 10.86 -17.20
C ARG A 74 -16.45 11.80 -16.00
N TRP A 75 -15.28 12.15 -15.48
CA TRP A 75 -15.10 13.03 -14.33
C TRP A 75 -14.91 14.51 -14.71
N ASN A 76 -14.95 14.85 -15.99
CA ASN A 76 -14.72 16.20 -16.50
C ASN A 76 -13.38 16.80 -16.01
N MET A 77 -12.31 16.01 -16.11
CA MET A 77 -10.95 16.43 -15.77
C MET A 77 -9.92 15.94 -16.79
N ASN A 78 -8.68 16.43 -16.67
CA ASN A 78 -7.56 15.97 -17.48
C ASN A 78 -7.11 14.55 -17.06
N CYS A 79 -6.37 13.86 -17.94
CA CYS A 79 -5.67 12.62 -17.60
C CYS A 79 -4.51 12.90 -16.62
N VAL A 80 -4.84 13.12 -15.36
CA VAL A 80 -3.89 13.49 -14.29
C VAL A 80 -3.09 12.29 -13.80
N PRO A 81 -1.87 12.50 -13.25
CA PRO A 81 -1.11 11.47 -12.56
C PRO A 81 -1.86 10.85 -11.37
N VAL A 82 -1.65 9.56 -11.14
CA VAL A 82 -2.18 8.81 -9.98
C VAL A 82 -1.01 8.23 -9.19
N VAL A 83 -0.88 8.62 -7.93
CA VAL A 83 0.19 8.16 -7.02
C VAL A 83 -0.12 6.80 -6.38
N GLY A 84 0.87 6.16 -5.77
CA GLY A 84 0.72 4.89 -5.04
C GLY A 84 -0.36 4.97 -3.95
N GLY A 85 -0.37 6.06 -3.19
CA GLY A 85 -1.27 6.25 -2.05
C GLY A 85 -0.74 5.55 -0.79
N GLY A 86 -1.64 4.99 0.00
CA GLY A 86 -1.31 4.22 1.19
C GLY A 86 -2.50 3.37 1.64
N GLY A 87 -2.25 2.43 2.56
CA GLY A 87 -3.29 1.85 3.41
C GLY A 87 -4.02 2.94 4.21
N ASP A 88 -5.17 2.63 4.79
CA ASP A 88 -5.99 3.63 5.50
C ASP A 88 -5.26 4.25 6.71
N ASN A 89 -4.57 3.44 7.50
CA ASN A 89 -3.77 3.87 8.65
C ASN A 89 -2.57 4.72 8.23
N GLU A 90 -1.84 4.30 7.19
CA GLU A 90 -0.63 5.00 6.73
C GLU A 90 -0.98 6.29 6.00
N ALA A 91 -2.01 6.28 5.15
CA ALA A 91 -2.51 7.49 4.51
C ALA A 91 -3.07 8.46 5.56
N GLY A 92 -3.78 7.96 6.58
CA GLY A 92 -4.25 8.74 7.72
C GLY A 92 -3.11 9.35 8.53
N ALA A 93 -2.06 8.57 8.82
CA ALA A 93 -0.87 9.03 9.53
C ALA A 93 -0.14 10.14 8.75
N VAL A 94 0.07 9.97 7.44
CA VAL A 94 0.66 11.02 6.58
C VAL A 94 -0.21 12.27 6.57
N GLY A 95 -1.54 12.12 6.45
CA GLY A 95 -2.49 13.22 6.51
C GLY A 95 -2.49 13.98 7.84
N ALA A 96 -2.17 13.29 8.95
CA ALA A 96 -1.98 13.86 10.27
C ALA A 96 -0.57 14.41 10.53
N GLY A 97 0.34 14.36 9.54
CA GLY A 97 1.70 14.89 9.64
C GLY A 97 2.71 13.96 10.30
N LEU A 98 2.45 12.65 10.34
CA LEU A 98 3.40 11.63 10.80
C LEU A 98 4.22 11.11 9.62
N PHE A 99 5.50 11.47 9.57
CA PHE A 99 6.42 11.09 8.50
C PHE A 99 7.89 11.00 8.96
N LYS A 100 8.17 11.22 10.24
CA LYS A 100 9.51 11.15 10.85
C LYS A 100 9.51 10.14 12.02
N PRO A 101 10.61 9.40 12.20
CA PRO A 101 10.76 8.53 13.36
C PRO A 101 10.48 9.25 14.68
N GLY A 102 9.80 8.55 15.59
CA GLY A 102 9.42 9.06 16.91
C GLY A 102 8.09 9.82 16.94
N GLN A 103 7.46 10.07 15.79
CA GLN A 103 6.09 10.59 15.76
C GLN A 103 5.08 9.47 16.00
N ALA A 104 4.03 9.77 16.77
CA ALA A 104 2.98 8.82 17.10
C ALA A 104 1.60 9.50 17.10
N MET A 105 0.56 8.71 16.84
CA MET A 105 -0.84 9.11 16.89
C MET A 105 -1.61 8.08 17.70
N LEU A 106 -2.51 8.57 18.55
CA LEU A 106 -3.53 7.78 19.22
C LEU A 106 -4.90 8.26 18.74
N SER A 107 -5.53 7.48 17.87
CA SER A 107 -6.90 7.69 17.45
C SER A 107 -7.84 6.99 18.41
N LEU A 108 -8.66 7.76 19.13
CA LEU A 108 -9.66 7.26 20.08
C LEU A 108 -11.07 7.28 19.45
N GLY A 109 -11.17 6.74 18.23
CA GLY A 109 -12.45 6.54 17.55
C GLY A 109 -13.19 5.29 18.04
N THR A 110 -14.20 4.86 17.30
CA THR A 110 -14.95 3.61 17.58
C THR A 110 -14.04 2.37 17.60
N SER A 111 -12.96 2.39 16.81
CA SER A 111 -11.83 1.47 16.91
C SER A 111 -10.58 2.28 17.24
N GLY A 112 -9.91 1.94 18.34
CA GLY A 112 -8.70 2.62 18.76
C GLY A 112 -7.49 2.21 17.92
N VAL A 113 -6.70 3.18 17.46
CA VAL A 113 -5.45 2.93 16.72
C VAL A 113 -4.32 3.69 17.41
N TYR A 114 -3.25 2.96 17.76
CA TYR A 114 -1.98 3.56 18.14
C TYR A 114 -0.96 3.31 17.03
N PHE A 115 -0.57 4.38 16.34
CA PHE A 115 0.35 4.33 15.20
C PHE A 115 1.65 5.04 15.56
N VAL A 116 2.80 4.43 15.27
CA VAL A 116 4.12 4.98 15.57
C VAL A 116 5.02 4.85 14.35
N VAL A 117 5.61 5.96 13.91
CA VAL A 117 6.65 5.95 12.90
C VAL A 117 7.97 5.55 13.58
N SER A 118 8.52 4.42 13.17
CA SER A 118 9.75 3.87 13.74
C SER A 118 10.97 4.22 12.87
N ASP A 119 12.17 4.15 13.46
CA ASP A 119 13.43 4.30 12.73
C ASP A 119 13.88 2.93 12.18
N GLY A 120 13.39 2.60 10.99
CA GLY A 120 13.62 1.31 10.33
C GLY A 120 12.56 0.23 10.65
N PHE A 121 12.79 -0.98 10.14
CA PHE A 121 11.87 -2.11 10.34
C PHE A 121 12.10 -2.78 11.70
N HIS A 122 11.09 -2.71 12.56
CA HIS A 122 11.03 -3.41 13.85
C HIS A 122 9.88 -4.40 13.81
N TYR A 123 9.99 -5.55 14.45
CA TYR A 123 8.86 -6.49 14.57
C TYR A 123 8.75 -7.00 15.99
N ASN A 124 7.52 -7.18 16.47
CA ASN A 124 7.25 -7.82 17.76
C ASN A 124 6.06 -8.77 17.62
N THR A 125 6.26 -9.81 16.83
CA THR A 125 5.22 -10.79 16.48
C THR A 125 4.67 -11.55 17.70
N LYS A 126 5.44 -11.61 18.81
CA LYS A 126 4.98 -12.21 20.07
C LYS A 126 3.89 -11.39 20.76
N GLU A 127 3.91 -10.06 20.58
CA GLU A 127 2.93 -9.13 21.16
C GLU A 127 1.90 -8.65 20.12
N ALA A 128 1.77 -9.39 19.00
CA ALA A 128 0.86 -9.08 17.90
C ALA A 128 1.03 -7.67 17.28
N VAL A 129 2.24 -7.11 17.34
CA VAL A 129 2.57 -5.86 16.65
C VAL A 129 2.89 -6.18 15.19
N HIS A 130 2.03 -5.71 14.29
CA HIS A 130 2.29 -5.73 12.85
C HIS A 130 3.07 -4.48 12.43
N SER A 131 3.95 -4.64 11.46
CA SER A 131 4.82 -3.57 10.97
C SER A 131 4.58 -3.34 9.49
N PHE A 132 4.18 -2.12 9.18
CA PHE A 132 3.98 -1.61 7.83
C PHE A 132 5.21 -0.78 7.39
N CYS A 133 5.33 -0.47 6.11
CA CYS A 133 6.52 0.21 5.58
C CYS A 133 6.23 1.16 4.41
#